data_AF-A0A1D8RX60-F1
#
_entry.id   AF-A0A1D8RX60-F1
#
_cell.length_a   1.000
_cell.length_b   1.000
_cell.length_c   1.000
_cell.angle_alpha   90.00
_cell.angle_beta   90.00
_cell.angle_gamma   90.00
#
_symmetry.space_group_name_H-M   'P 1'
#
loop_
_entity.id
_entity.type
_entity.pdbx_description
1 polymer ?
#
loop_
_entity_poly.entity_id
_entity_poly.type
_entity_poly.pdbx_seq_one_letter_code
_entity_poly.pdbx_strand_id
1 'polypeptide(L)'
;MRGLTIKNVTVLPAIVAGPILRHCDTKQVNFWLVTSQYYANAWKINNKVGRKALLKDVYSELALDKPLNEKNQLVLNSQDKVLILNFIASKNSHTNEKKYTLGGFSMEQSNYKESRMLPFYDQVIQNEAITQAYLALVSNKEINVNNLAEQLGEAKGQIVLPRGVTINIYNQHLMLKVNATELVEIHLLEEVFLNANDNANSNSKAIWALGDFIQGGSFEQLQKSFPDDAYESNYGIEIPSVGYSLFLLFDDYNKGKPLYEAVISVY
;
A
#
# COMPACT_ATOMS: atom_id res chain seq x y z
N MET A 1 -38.56 24.91 20.63
CA MET A 1 -37.46 23.94 20.42
C MET A 1 -37.19 23.83 18.92
N ARG A 2 -35.92 23.68 18.48
CA ARG A 2 -35.56 23.36 17.09
C ARG A 2 -34.54 22.22 17.14
N GLY A 3 -34.84 21.10 16.50
CA GLY A 3 -33.95 19.92 16.49
C GLY A 3 -32.74 20.14 15.58
N LEU A 4 -31.57 19.68 16.02
CA LEU A 4 -30.34 19.72 15.22
C LEU A 4 -30.20 18.41 14.44
N THR A 5 -30.60 18.39 13.17
CA THR A 5 -30.46 17.22 12.31
C THR A 5 -29.01 17.07 11.84
N ILE A 6 -28.22 16.26 12.55
CA ILE A 6 -26.89 15.86 12.11
C ILE A 6 -27.07 14.85 10.96
N LYS A 7 -26.58 15.18 9.76
CA LYS A 7 -26.52 14.23 8.64
C LYS A 7 -25.41 13.21 8.89
N ASN A 8 -25.74 11.92 8.84
CA ASN A 8 -24.73 10.88 8.65
C ASN A 8 -24.11 11.04 7.26
N VAL A 9 -22.81 11.33 7.20
CA VAL A 9 -21.97 11.16 6.01
C VAL A 9 -20.79 10.30 6.41
N THR A 10 -20.92 9.00 6.16
CA THR A 10 -20.03 7.97 6.70
C THR A 10 -18.84 7.73 5.76
N VAL A 11 -17.85 8.62 5.78
CA VAL A 11 -16.54 8.39 5.14
C VAL A 11 -15.45 8.93 6.04
N LEU A 12 -14.46 8.10 6.41
CA LEU A 12 -13.20 8.61 6.95
C LEU A 12 -12.35 9.14 5.79
N PRO A 13 -11.61 10.26 5.96
CA PRO A 13 -10.66 10.69 4.94
C PRO A 13 -9.57 9.62 4.72
N ALA A 14 -9.13 9.48 3.48
CA ALA A 14 -8.20 8.42 3.07
C ALA A 14 -6.86 8.48 3.81
N ILE A 15 -6.26 7.31 4.03
CA ILE A 15 -5.00 7.15 4.77
C ILE A 15 -3.83 7.23 3.78
N VAL A 16 -2.83 8.06 4.06
CA VAL A 16 -1.60 8.16 3.24
C VAL A 16 -0.53 7.24 3.83
N ALA A 17 -0.25 6.12 3.16
CA ALA A 17 0.38 4.93 3.73
C ALA A 17 1.31 4.16 2.74
N GLY A 18 1.95 3.08 3.21
CA GLY A 18 2.80 2.15 2.46
C GLY A 18 3.46 1.08 3.39
N PRO A 19 4.34 0.19 2.89
CA PRO A 19 5.05 -0.86 3.65
C PRO A 19 6.55 -0.56 3.90
N ILE A 20 7.33 -1.09 4.87
CA ILE A 20 7.13 -1.95 6.07
C ILE A 20 8.40 -1.84 6.99
N LEU A 21 8.29 -1.97 8.33
CA LEU A 21 9.35 -2.54 9.21
C LEU A 21 8.78 -3.05 10.56
N ARG A 22 9.46 -4.00 11.22
CA ARG A 22 8.89 -4.98 12.18
C ARG A 22 8.89 -4.57 13.66
N HIS A 23 7.81 -4.86 14.40
CA HIS A 23 7.81 -5.88 15.49
C HIS A 23 6.41 -6.19 16.09
N CYS A 24 6.26 -7.45 16.50
CA CYS A 24 5.23 -8.13 17.32
C CYS A 24 4.13 -7.32 18.07
N ASP A 25 2.89 -7.34 17.55
CA ASP A 25 1.67 -7.80 18.27
C ASP A 25 0.55 -8.10 17.23
N THR A 26 -0.34 -9.06 17.50
CA THR A 26 -1.34 -9.57 16.53
C THR A 26 -2.65 -8.78 16.47
N LYS A 27 -2.64 -7.52 16.93
CA LYS A 27 -3.85 -6.68 17.10
C LYS A 27 -3.75 -5.28 16.49
N GLN A 28 -2.68 -4.98 15.75
CA GLN A 28 -2.38 -3.62 15.28
C GLN A 28 -2.09 -3.61 13.77
N VAL A 29 -2.88 -2.83 13.02
CA VAL A 29 -2.64 -2.60 11.58
C VAL A 29 -1.70 -1.40 11.44
N ASN A 30 -0.50 -1.64 10.90
CA ASN A 30 0.57 -0.64 10.81
C ASN A 30 0.92 -0.32 9.35
N PHE A 31 1.14 0.96 9.04
CA PHE A 31 1.50 1.45 7.70
C PHE A 31 2.69 2.44 7.79
N TRP A 32 3.77 2.23 7.04
CA TRP A 32 4.99 3.07 7.00
C TRP A 32 5.66 2.96 5.61
N LEU A 33 5.91 4.05 4.87
CA LEU A 33 6.33 3.99 3.45
C LEU A 33 7.81 3.60 3.17
N VAL A 34 7.99 2.66 2.23
CA VAL A 34 9.17 2.46 1.37
C VAL A 34 8.84 2.90 -0.07
N THR A 35 9.77 3.61 -0.71
CA THR A 35 9.80 3.86 -2.15
C THR A 35 11.27 3.97 -2.60
N SER A 36 11.58 3.75 -3.87
CA SER A 36 12.92 3.98 -4.43
C SER A 36 13.36 5.46 -4.44
N GLN A 37 12.41 6.40 -4.28
CA GLN A 37 12.68 7.84 -4.21
C GLN A 37 12.78 8.34 -2.75
N TYR A 38 13.65 9.34 -2.53
CA TYR A 38 13.90 9.92 -1.20
C TYR A 38 12.78 10.89 -0.73
N TYR A 39 11.57 10.38 -0.50
CA TYR A 39 10.48 11.17 0.06
C TYR A 39 10.65 11.40 1.57
N ALA A 40 11.50 12.36 1.94
CA ALA A 40 11.78 12.69 3.34
C ALA A 40 10.53 12.97 4.20
N ASN A 41 9.45 13.46 3.57
CA ASN A 41 8.26 14.08 4.19
C ASN A 41 6.91 13.57 3.62
N ALA A 42 6.81 12.31 3.16
CA ALA A 42 5.67 11.83 2.35
C ALA A 42 4.26 11.96 2.96
N TRP A 43 4.10 11.62 4.24
CA TRP A 43 2.78 11.49 4.88
C TRP A 43 2.40 12.70 5.74
N LYS A 44 1.09 12.98 5.79
CA LYS A 44 0.48 13.99 6.68
C LYS A 44 -0.87 13.53 7.23
N ILE A 45 -1.14 13.88 8.48
CA ILE A 45 -2.44 13.75 9.15
C ILE A 45 -3.28 14.99 8.80
N ASN A 46 -4.48 14.77 8.25
CA ASN A 46 -5.41 15.81 7.78
C ASN A 46 -4.75 16.90 6.90
N ASN A 47 -3.75 16.53 6.08
CA ASN A 47 -2.91 17.43 5.27
C ASN A 47 -2.15 18.54 6.03
N LYS A 48 -2.23 18.59 7.35
CA LYS A 48 -1.60 19.60 8.21
C LYS A 48 -0.20 19.18 8.63
N VAL A 49 -0.11 18.18 9.52
CA VAL A 49 1.15 17.80 10.19
C VAL A 49 1.64 16.43 9.75
N GLY A 50 2.95 16.29 9.62
CA GLY A 50 3.60 15.06 9.16
C GLY A 50 4.90 14.79 9.90
N ARG A 51 5.69 13.85 9.36
CA ARG A 51 7.00 13.46 9.90
C ARG A 51 7.88 14.67 10.21
N LYS A 52 8.56 14.64 11.37
CA LYS A 52 9.42 15.69 11.94
C LYS A 52 8.72 16.98 12.45
N ALA A 53 7.39 17.13 12.33
CA ALA A 53 6.67 18.26 12.94
C ALA A 53 6.94 18.34 14.45
N LEU A 54 7.01 19.56 15.02
CA LEU A 54 7.23 19.73 16.46
C LEU A 54 5.93 19.45 17.22
N LEU A 55 6.03 19.00 18.46
CA LEU A 55 4.86 18.77 19.32
C LEU A 55 3.93 19.99 19.42
N LYS A 56 4.49 21.21 19.52
CA LYS A 56 3.71 22.45 19.51
C LYS A 56 2.90 22.65 18.22
N ASP A 57 3.47 22.26 17.08
CA ASP A 57 2.84 22.42 15.76
C ASP A 57 1.68 21.42 15.63
N VAL A 58 1.87 20.19 16.14
CA VAL A 58 0.83 19.16 16.20
C VAL A 58 -0.34 19.58 17.09
N TYR A 59 -0.07 20.16 18.27
CA TYR A 59 -1.11 20.71 19.13
C TYR A 59 -1.90 21.85 18.46
N SER A 60 -1.21 22.84 17.85
CA SER A 60 -1.89 23.98 17.21
C SER A 60 -2.68 23.57 15.96
N GLU A 61 -2.12 22.70 15.12
CA GLU A 61 -2.75 22.34 13.84
C GLU A 61 -3.91 21.35 14.00
N LEU A 62 -3.78 20.35 14.85
CA LEU A 62 -4.83 19.36 15.09
C LEU A 62 -5.82 19.80 16.20
N ALA A 63 -5.63 20.98 16.79
CA ALA A 63 -6.40 21.52 17.91
C ALA A 63 -6.46 20.57 19.11
N LEU A 64 -5.28 20.14 19.58
CA LEU A 64 -5.12 19.15 20.65
C LEU A 64 -4.49 19.77 21.90
N ASP A 65 -5.07 19.44 23.05
CA ASP A 65 -4.72 19.93 24.40
C ASP A 65 -4.07 18.84 25.30
N LYS A 66 -4.26 17.57 24.95
CA LYS A 66 -3.77 16.41 25.71
C LYS A 66 -2.24 16.35 25.77
N PRO A 67 -1.64 16.02 26.93
CA PRO A 67 -0.21 15.78 27.05
C PRO A 67 0.20 14.44 26.39
N LEU A 68 1.50 14.29 26.14
CA LEU A 68 2.10 12.99 25.81
C LEU A 68 2.07 12.04 27.02
N ASN A 69 1.90 10.75 26.75
CA ASN A 69 2.09 9.69 27.74
C ASN A 69 3.58 9.38 28.00
N GLU A 70 3.87 8.48 28.93
CA GLU A 70 5.23 8.06 29.31
C GLU A 70 6.06 7.46 28.16
N LYS A 71 5.40 6.91 27.13
CA LYS A 71 6.02 6.40 25.90
C LYS A 71 6.28 7.50 24.86
N ASN A 72 6.04 8.77 25.19
CA ASN A 72 6.07 9.94 24.32
C ASN A 72 5.01 9.88 23.19
N GLN A 73 3.83 9.33 23.48
CA GLN A 73 2.74 9.18 22.51
C GLN A 73 1.55 10.08 22.85
N LEU A 74 0.89 10.61 21.82
CA LEU A 74 -0.40 11.30 21.94
C LEU A 74 -1.53 10.34 21.53
N VAL A 75 -2.44 10.02 22.45
CA VAL A 75 -3.48 9.00 22.24
C VAL A 75 -4.86 9.64 22.08
N LEU A 76 -5.45 9.47 20.91
CA LEU A 76 -6.68 10.12 20.46
C LEU A 76 -7.78 9.07 20.23
N ASN A 77 -8.60 8.87 21.26
CA ASN A 77 -9.73 7.93 21.23
C ASN A 77 -10.98 8.61 20.63
N SER A 78 -11.68 7.92 19.73
CA SER A 78 -12.98 8.33 19.18
C SER A 78 -13.85 7.11 18.93
N GLN A 79 -14.87 6.91 19.77
CA GLN A 79 -15.79 5.75 19.74
C GLN A 79 -15.06 4.39 19.72
N ASP A 80 -14.99 3.77 18.54
CA ASP A 80 -14.38 2.47 18.24
C ASP A 80 -12.93 2.58 17.77
N LYS A 81 -12.39 3.79 17.58
CA LYS A 81 -11.07 4.04 16.98
C LYS A 81 -10.10 4.72 17.95
N VAL A 82 -8.82 4.39 17.79
CA VAL A 82 -7.70 5.02 18.50
C VAL A 82 -6.64 5.44 17.49
N LEU A 83 -6.26 6.71 17.49
CA LEU A 83 -5.11 7.23 16.73
C LEU A 83 -3.98 7.54 17.71
N ILE A 84 -2.83 6.90 17.52
CA ILE A 84 -1.64 7.05 18.37
C ILE A 84 -0.56 7.78 17.58
N LEU A 85 -0.16 8.98 18.03
CA LEU A 85 0.93 9.74 17.42
C LEU A 85 2.21 9.52 18.22
N ASN A 86 3.27 9.00 17.59
CA ASN A 86 4.50 8.59 18.26
C ASN A 86 5.58 9.68 18.10
N PHE A 87 6.03 10.30 19.20
CA PHE A 87 7.06 11.34 19.17
C PHE A 87 8.44 10.81 19.56
N ILE A 88 9.44 11.20 18.79
CA ILE A 88 10.84 10.99 19.11
C ILE A 88 11.28 12.12 20.04
N ALA A 89 11.71 11.76 21.25
CA ALA A 89 12.35 12.70 22.17
C ALA A 89 13.82 12.90 21.78
N SER A 90 14.25 14.15 21.70
CA SER A 90 15.64 14.56 21.50
C SER A 90 16.04 15.55 22.59
N LYS A 91 17.32 15.57 22.98
CA LYS A 91 17.84 16.52 23.99
C LYS A 91 19.00 17.31 23.39
N ASN A 92 18.95 18.64 23.50
CA ASN A 92 20.10 19.48 23.17
C ASN A 92 21.20 19.26 24.23
N SER A 93 22.41 18.92 23.79
CA SER A 93 23.55 18.64 24.68
C SER A 93 24.07 19.86 25.44
N HIS A 94 23.84 21.07 24.92
CA HIS A 94 24.32 22.33 25.50
C HIS A 94 23.24 23.00 26.36
N THR A 95 22.01 23.14 25.86
CA THR A 95 20.91 23.80 26.59
C THR A 95 20.13 22.85 27.51
N ASN A 96 20.38 21.54 27.44
CA ASN A 96 19.60 20.47 28.09
C ASN A 96 18.10 20.41 27.71
N GLU A 97 17.65 21.26 26.78
CA GLU A 97 16.28 21.36 26.31
C GLU A 97 15.81 20.05 25.66
N LYS A 98 14.60 19.58 26.03
CA LYS A 98 13.94 18.45 25.39
C LYS A 98 13.05 18.91 24.24
N LYS A 99 13.32 18.40 23.05
CA LYS A 99 12.56 18.65 21.82
C LYS A 99 11.89 17.37 21.33
N TYR A 100 10.59 17.45 21.09
CA TYR A 100 9.75 16.34 20.64
C TYR A 100 9.36 16.54 19.16
N THR A 101 9.66 15.55 18.32
CA THR A 101 9.32 15.55 16.89
C THR A 101 8.47 14.35 16.52
N LEU A 102 7.46 14.55 15.69
CA LEU A 102 6.54 13.49 15.27
C LEU A 102 7.27 12.46 14.38
N GLY A 103 7.43 11.23 14.87
CA GLY A 103 8.16 10.16 14.20
C GLY A 103 7.27 9.31 13.28
N GLY A 104 6.05 9.02 13.72
CA GLY A 104 5.08 8.15 13.04
C GLY A 104 3.71 8.18 13.73
N PHE A 105 2.76 7.42 13.20
CA PHE A 105 1.45 7.19 13.82
C PHE A 105 0.99 5.75 13.60
N SER A 106 0.08 5.26 14.44
CA SER A 106 -0.69 4.02 14.20
C SER A 106 -2.18 4.29 14.46
N MET A 107 -3.04 3.49 13.84
CA MET A 107 -4.49 3.57 14.04
C MET A 107 -5.06 2.18 14.33
N GLU A 108 -5.87 2.09 15.37
CA GLU A 108 -6.50 0.86 15.84
C GLU A 108 -8.03 1.03 15.81
N GLN A 109 -8.77 -0.03 15.51
CA GLN A 109 -10.23 -0.01 15.50
C GLN A 109 -10.78 -1.27 16.20
N SER A 110 -11.41 -1.09 17.37
CA SER A 110 -11.81 -2.15 18.29
C SER A 110 -12.98 -3.01 17.82
N ASN A 111 -13.74 -2.53 16.83
CA ASN A 111 -14.79 -3.27 16.14
C ASN A 111 -14.40 -3.68 14.71
N TYR A 112 -13.10 -3.63 14.36
CA TYR A 112 -12.60 -4.18 13.10
C TYR A 112 -12.90 -5.68 13.06
N LYS A 113 -14.00 -6.02 12.40
CA LYS A 113 -14.25 -7.37 11.94
C LYS A 113 -13.37 -7.54 10.71
N GLU A 114 -12.29 -8.30 10.88
CA GLU A 114 -11.63 -8.95 9.77
C GLU A 114 -12.72 -9.52 8.85
N SER A 115 -12.75 -9.05 7.60
CA SER A 115 -13.70 -9.54 6.65
C SER A 115 -13.45 -11.04 6.48
N ARG A 116 -14.50 -11.86 6.62
CA ARG A 116 -14.44 -13.26 6.20
C ARG A 116 -14.40 -13.31 4.68
N MET A 117 -13.26 -12.92 4.13
CA MET A 117 -12.94 -13.13 2.73
C MET A 117 -13.15 -14.61 2.43
N LEU A 118 -13.82 -14.90 1.33
CA LEU A 118 -13.68 -16.16 0.61
C LEU A 118 -12.50 -15.91 -0.33
N PRO A 119 -11.23 -15.95 0.16
CA PRO A 119 -10.16 -15.10 -0.39
C PRO A 119 -9.85 -15.47 -1.84
N PHE A 120 -10.07 -16.75 -2.16
CA PHE A 120 -9.86 -17.35 -3.45
C PHE A 120 -10.81 -16.85 -4.55
N TYR A 121 -12.08 -16.53 -4.25
CA TYR A 121 -13.07 -16.23 -5.30
C TYR A 121 -12.94 -14.79 -5.82
N ASP A 122 -12.94 -13.79 -4.92
CA ASP A 122 -12.63 -12.40 -5.25
C ASP A 122 -11.29 -12.32 -6.01
N GLN A 123 -10.26 -13.02 -5.51
CA GLN A 123 -8.93 -12.97 -6.11
C GLN A 123 -8.84 -13.63 -7.49
N VAL A 124 -9.55 -14.74 -7.74
CA VAL A 124 -9.57 -15.35 -9.09
C VAL A 124 -10.18 -14.38 -10.10
N ILE A 125 -11.33 -13.76 -9.78
CA ILE A 125 -11.96 -12.76 -10.65
C ILE A 125 -11.02 -11.56 -10.89
N GLN A 126 -10.34 -11.10 -9.83
CA GLN A 126 -9.41 -9.97 -9.94
C GLN A 126 -8.15 -10.32 -10.77
N ASN A 127 -7.61 -11.52 -10.63
CA ASN A 127 -6.50 -12.02 -11.46
C ASN A 127 -6.92 -12.18 -12.93
N GLU A 128 -8.13 -12.67 -13.19
CA GLU A 128 -8.70 -12.75 -14.54
C GLU A 128 -8.86 -11.35 -15.17
N ALA A 129 -9.41 -10.38 -14.43
CA ALA A 129 -9.58 -9.00 -14.90
C ALA A 129 -8.23 -8.33 -15.24
N ILE A 130 -7.20 -8.52 -14.41
CA ILE A 130 -5.84 -8.02 -14.69
C ILE A 130 -5.19 -8.74 -15.87
N THR A 131 -5.42 -10.05 -16.03
CA THR A 131 -4.98 -10.79 -17.21
C THR A 131 -5.62 -10.23 -18.48
N GLN A 132 -6.92 -9.91 -18.46
CA GLN A 132 -7.59 -9.27 -19.60
C GLN A 132 -7.10 -7.84 -19.86
N ALA A 133 -6.82 -7.06 -18.81
CA ALA A 133 -6.22 -5.72 -18.96
C ALA A 133 -4.82 -5.79 -19.60
N TYR A 134 -3.98 -6.74 -19.18
CA TYR A 134 -2.67 -6.96 -19.79
C TYR A 134 -2.78 -7.44 -21.25
N LEU A 135 -3.67 -8.39 -21.56
CA LEU A 135 -3.91 -8.83 -22.94
C LEU A 135 -4.45 -7.70 -23.83
N ALA A 136 -5.18 -6.73 -23.26
CA ALA A 136 -5.59 -5.52 -23.97
C ALA A 136 -4.39 -4.58 -24.23
N LEU A 137 -3.49 -4.36 -23.26
CA LEU A 137 -2.24 -3.61 -23.47
C LEU A 137 -1.34 -4.28 -24.53
N VAL A 138 -1.13 -5.59 -24.47
CA VAL A 138 -0.43 -6.40 -25.49
C VAL A 138 -1.10 -6.26 -26.88
N SER A 139 -2.42 -6.06 -26.92
CA SER A 139 -3.18 -5.79 -28.14
C SER A 139 -3.16 -4.31 -28.58
N ASN A 140 -2.35 -3.45 -27.95
CA ASN A 140 -2.32 -1.99 -28.12
C ASN A 140 -3.71 -1.34 -27.97
N LYS A 141 -4.42 -1.66 -26.88
CA LYS A 141 -5.72 -1.09 -26.51
C LYS A 141 -5.64 -0.35 -25.18
N GLU A 142 -6.25 0.83 -25.13
CA GLU A 142 -6.38 1.65 -23.92
C GLU A 142 -7.20 0.94 -22.82
N ILE A 143 -6.78 1.11 -21.56
CA ILE A 143 -7.44 0.52 -20.39
C ILE A 143 -8.34 1.54 -19.72
N ASN A 144 -9.65 1.38 -19.92
CA ASN A 144 -10.65 2.17 -19.18
C ASN A 144 -10.63 1.78 -17.69
N VAL A 145 -10.07 2.66 -16.85
CA VAL A 145 -9.92 2.45 -15.40
C VAL A 145 -11.24 2.22 -14.69
N ASN A 146 -12.33 2.87 -15.12
CA ASN A 146 -13.64 2.70 -14.47
C ASN A 146 -14.17 1.28 -14.73
N ASN A 147 -14.11 0.80 -15.97
CA ASN A 147 -14.50 -0.56 -16.33
C ASN A 147 -13.64 -1.61 -15.60
N LEU A 148 -12.33 -1.36 -15.46
CA LEU A 148 -11.44 -2.24 -14.71
C LEU A 148 -11.77 -2.23 -13.20
N ALA A 149 -12.03 -1.06 -12.62
CA ALA A 149 -12.44 -0.94 -11.22
C ALA A 149 -13.79 -1.64 -10.94
N GLU A 150 -14.75 -1.57 -11.87
CA GLU A 150 -16.01 -2.32 -11.79
C GLU A 150 -15.78 -3.84 -11.80
N GLN A 151 -14.84 -4.34 -12.62
CA GLN A 151 -14.47 -5.76 -12.65
C GLN A 151 -13.71 -6.22 -11.39
N LEU A 152 -12.89 -5.35 -10.80
CA LEU A 152 -12.12 -5.64 -9.59
C LEU A 152 -12.94 -5.49 -8.29
N GLY A 153 -14.08 -4.80 -8.33
CA GLY A 153 -14.97 -4.55 -7.20
C GLY A 153 -14.46 -3.46 -6.25
N GLU A 154 -14.93 -3.47 -5.00
CA GLU A 154 -14.46 -2.51 -3.99
C GLU A 154 -13.02 -2.82 -3.55
N ALA A 155 -12.14 -1.82 -3.67
CA ALA A 155 -10.78 -1.88 -3.15
C ALA A 155 -10.80 -2.01 -1.61
N LYS A 156 -10.07 -3.00 -1.08
CA LYS A 156 -9.98 -3.28 0.37
C LYS A 156 -9.13 -2.24 1.11
N GLY A 157 -8.34 -1.44 0.40
CA GLY A 157 -7.62 -0.29 0.93
C GLY A 157 -7.30 0.75 -0.16
N GLN A 158 -7.10 2.02 0.24
CA GLN A 158 -6.69 3.10 -0.65
C GLN A 158 -5.66 4.00 0.01
N ILE A 159 -4.60 4.30 -0.73
CA ILE A 159 -3.58 5.31 -0.42
C ILE A 159 -3.78 6.51 -1.35
N VAL A 160 -3.92 7.72 -0.81
CA VAL A 160 -3.99 8.95 -1.62
C VAL A 160 -2.66 9.67 -1.58
N LEU A 161 -2.01 9.81 -2.74
CA LEU A 161 -0.75 10.52 -2.90
C LEU A 161 -0.99 12.00 -3.31
N PRO A 162 0.02 12.87 -3.18
CA PRO A 162 -0.08 14.24 -3.69
C PRO A 162 -0.43 14.30 -5.18
N ARG A 163 -1.05 15.42 -5.60
CA ARG A 163 -1.49 15.71 -7.00
C ARG A 163 -2.66 14.89 -7.54
N GLY A 164 -3.33 14.07 -6.72
CA GLY A 164 -4.53 13.31 -7.13
C GLY A 164 -4.23 11.90 -7.65
N VAL A 165 -3.00 11.42 -7.46
CA VAL A 165 -2.66 10.01 -7.66
C VAL A 165 -3.18 9.19 -6.47
N THR A 166 -3.72 8.01 -6.74
CA THR A 166 -4.16 7.03 -5.73
C THR A 166 -3.48 5.69 -5.97
N ILE A 167 -3.33 4.88 -4.93
CA ILE A 167 -3.01 3.45 -5.03
C ILE A 167 -4.16 2.70 -4.36
N ASN A 168 -4.87 1.89 -5.14
CA ASN A 168 -6.03 1.11 -4.73
C ASN A 168 -5.61 -0.36 -4.57
N ILE A 169 -5.83 -0.93 -3.38
CA ILE A 169 -5.41 -2.28 -3.00
C ILE A 169 -6.64 -3.19 -3.05
N TYR A 170 -6.61 -4.22 -3.89
CA TYR A 170 -7.80 -5.04 -4.20
C TYR A 170 -7.79 -6.43 -3.57
N ASN A 171 -6.61 -6.99 -3.34
CA ASN A 171 -6.39 -8.22 -2.58
C ASN A 171 -4.96 -8.20 -2.00
N GLN A 172 -4.50 -9.33 -1.46
CA GLN A 172 -3.16 -9.46 -0.85
C GLN A 172 -2.00 -9.50 -1.87
N HIS A 173 -2.24 -9.41 -3.17
CA HIS A 173 -1.23 -9.39 -4.24
C HIS A 173 -1.37 -8.17 -5.17
N LEU A 174 -2.59 -7.65 -5.35
CA LEU A 174 -2.92 -6.67 -6.39
C LEU A 174 -3.08 -5.24 -5.86
N MET A 175 -2.32 -4.30 -6.45
CA MET A 175 -2.54 -2.86 -6.30
C MET A 175 -2.56 -2.15 -7.66
N LEU A 176 -3.44 -1.15 -7.84
CA LEU A 176 -3.48 -0.28 -9.02
C LEU A 176 -3.17 1.15 -8.62
N LYS A 177 -2.21 1.77 -9.31
CA LYS A 177 -1.90 3.19 -9.20
C LYS A 177 -2.64 3.95 -10.30
N VAL A 178 -3.47 4.91 -9.91
CA VAL A 178 -4.35 5.67 -10.80
C VAL A 178 -4.12 7.17 -10.63
N ASN A 179 -3.96 7.92 -11.71
CA ASN A 179 -3.87 9.38 -11.73
C ASN A 179 -5.21 9.95 -12.20
N ALA A 180 -6.04 10.47 -11.29
CA ALA A 180 -7.43 10.85 -11.56
C ALA A 180 -8.29 9.72 -12.18
N THR A 181 -8.24 9.54 -13.50
CA THR A 181 -8.93 8.48 -14.26
C THR A 181 -8.00 7.67 -15.17
N GLU A 182 -6.69 7.92 -15.13
CA GLU A 182 -5.66 7.27 -15.96
C GLU A 182 -4.99 6.14 -15.17
N LEU A 183 -4.78 4.98 -15.79
CA LEU A 183 -3.98 3.90 -15.21
C LEU A 183 -2.50 4.28 -15.32
N VAL A 184 -1.76 4.25 -14.20
CA VAL A 184 -0.33 4.54 -14.20
C VAL A 184 0.48 3.26 -14.02
N GLU A 185 0.18 2.47 -12.99
CA GLU A 185 0.84 1.19 -12.75
C GLU A 185 -0.15 0.12 -12.27
N ILE A 186 0.07 -1.13 -12.68
CA ILE A 186 -0.48 -2.34 -12.02
C ILE A 186 0.67 -3.02 -11.30
N HIS A 187 0.51 -3.30 -10.01
CA HIS A 187 1.48 -4.01 -9.18
C HIS A 187 0.90 -5.37 -8.77
N LEU A 188 1.65 -6.44 -9.08
CA LEU A 188 1.41 -7.81 -8.64
C LEU A 188 2.56 -8.24 -7.73
N LEU A 189 2.27 -8.53 -6.46
CA LEU A 189 3.24 -8.74 -5.39
C LEU A 189 3.12 -10.13 -4.76
N GLU A 190 4.20 -10.60 -4.10
CA GLU A 190 4.13 -11.83 -3.30
C GLU A 190 3.14 -11.68 -2.13
N GLU A 191 3.22 -10.56 -1.38
CA GLU A 191 2.25 -10.22 -0.35
C GLU A 191 2.20 -8.71 -0.06
N VAL A 192 1.01 -8.11 -0.08
CA VAL A 192 0.74 -6.69 0.21
C VAL A 192 0.52 -6.45 1.71
N PHE A 193 0.03 -7.46 2.43
CA PHE A 193 -0.28 -7.41 3.86
C PHE A 193 0.58 -8.41 4.63
N LEU A 194 1.07 -8.05 5.82
CA LEU A 194 1.83 -8.98 6.66
C LEU A 194 0.89 -9.90 7.46
N ASN A 195 0.65 -11.11 6.95
CA ASN A 195 -0.10 -12.13 7.68
C ASN A 195 0.71 -12.69 8.86
N ALA A 196 0.47 -12.16 10.06
CA ALA A 196 1.15 -12.56 11.29
C ALA A 196 0.88 -14.01 11.75
N ASN A 197 0.00 -14.75 11.05
CA ASN A 197 -0.45 -16.10 11.37
C ASN A 197 -0.08 -17.15 10.29
N ASP A 198 0.97 -16.92 9.49
CA ASP A 198 1.36 -17.76 8.32
C ASP A 198 1.87 -19.20 8.65
N ASN A 199 1.53 -19.72 9.83
CA ASN A 199 1.70 -21.12 10.24
C ASN A 199 0.47 -22.00 9.89
N ALA A 200 -0.53 -21.46 9.18
CA ALA A 200 -1.82 -22.12 8.93
C ALA A 200 -2.01 -22.55 7.46
N ASN A 201 -1.52 -23.75 7.12
CA ASN A 201 -1.80 -24.49 5.88
C ASN A 201 -1.45 -23.77 4.55
N SER A 202 -0.19 -23.88 4.14
CA SER A 202 0.40 -23.30 2.92
C SER A 202 -0.11 -23.85 1.56
N ASN A 203 -1.30 -24.47 1.50
CA ASN A 203 -1.82 -25.15 0.31
C ASN A 203 -2.85 -24.32 -0.49
N SER A 204 -3.07 -23.06 -0.13
CA SER A 204 -3.98 -22.16 -0.87
C SER A 204 -3.56 -20.69 -0.83
N LYS A 205 -2.25 -20.37 -0.83
CA LYS A 205 -1.80 -19.05 -1.28
C LYS A 205 -2.12 -18.97 -2.78
N ALA A 206 -3.17 -18.24 -3.15
CA ALA A 206 -3.59 -18.11 -4.53
C ALA A 206 -2.53 -17.30 -5.28
N ILE A 207 -1.87 -17.93 -6.23
CA ILE A 207 -0.81 -17.30 -7.03
C ILE A 207 -1.41 -16.33 -8.06
N TRP A 208 -0.70 -15.25 -8.36
CA TRP A 208 -0.99 -14.43 -9.54
C TRP A 208 -0.26 -14.96 -10.78
N ALA A 209 -0.83 -14.63 -11.95
CA ALA A 209 -0.30 -14.97 -13.26
C ALA A 209 -0.58 -13.82 -14.24
N LEU A 210 0.31 -13.62 -15.20
CA LEU A 210 0.24 -12.55 -16.20
C LEU A 210 0.65 -13.09 -17.57
N GLY A 211 -0.29 -13.83 -18.21
CA GLY A 211 0.06 -14.71 -19.32
C GLY A 211 0.99 -15.82 -18.83
N ASP A 212 2.17 -15.94 -19.45
CA ASP A 212 3.18 -16.93 -19.08
C ASP A 212 3.89 -16.60 -17.75
N PHE A 213 3.86 -15.35 -17.29
CA PHE A 213 4.58 -14.91 -16.09
C PHE A 213 3.79 -15.25 -14.81
N ILE A 214 4.13 -16.37 -14.19
CA ILE A 214 3.44 -16.91 -13.01
C ILE A 214 4.30 -16.73 -11.75
N GLN A 215 3.69 -16.26 -10.66
CA GLN A 215 4.33 -16.13 -9.35
C GLN A 215 4.99 -17.47 -8.91
N GLY A 216 6.25 -17.41 -8.47
CA GLY A 216 7.05 -18.56 -8.10
C GLY A 216 7.67 -19.35 -9.27
N GLY A 217 7.34 -19.00 -10.51
CA GLY A 217 8.00 -19.55 -11.70
C GLY A 217 9.50 -19.21 -11.71
N SER A 218 10.35 -20.17 -12.10
CA SER A 218 11.80 -19.96 -12.08
C SER A 218 12.26 -19.11 -13.27
N PHE A 219 13.35 -18.37 -13.10
CA PHE A 219 13.95 -17.56 -14.17
C PHE A 219 14.23 -18.41 -15.43
N GLU A 220 14.82 -19.61 -15.28
CA GLU A 220 15.10 -20.54 -16.40
C GLU A 220 13.84 -21.08 -17.12
N GLN A 221 12.67 -21.01 -16.48
CA GLN A 221 11.38 -21.33 -17.10
C GLN A 221 10.85 -20.13 -17.87
N LEU A 222 10.77 -18.97 -17.20
CA LEU A 222 10.12 -17.76 -17.72
C LEU A 222 10.95 -17.02 -18.78
N GLN A 223 12.28 -17.20 -18.79
CA GLN A 223 13.18 -16.64 -19.81
C GLN A 223 12.83 -17.08 -21.24
N LYS A 224 12.09 -18.19 -21.41
CA LYS A 224 11.63 -18.70 -22.70
C LYS A 224 10.44 -17.93 -23.29
N SER A 225 9.80 -17.08 -22.47
CA SER A 225 8.68 -16.23 -22.84
C SER A 225 9.05 -14.74 -22.84
N PHE A 226 10.33 -14.40 -22.68
CA PHE A 226 10.83 -13.03 -22.90
C PHE A 226 10.97 -12.77 -24.41
N PRO A 227 10.50 -11.61 -24.92
CA PRO A 227 10.75 -11.20 -26.30
C PRO A 227 12.20 -10.75 -26.52
N ASP A 228 12.63 -10.65 -27.79
CA ASP A 228 14.00 -10.32 -28.20
C ASP A 228 14.48 -8.92 -27.73
N ASP A 229 13.57 -8.03 -27.35
CA ASP A 229 13.82 -6.67 -26.86
C ASP A 229 13.75 -6.52 -25.32
N ALA A 230 13.49 -7.62 -24.59
CA ALA A 230 13.61 -7.65 -23.14
C ALA A 230 15.06 -7.48 -22.68
N TYR A 231 15.29 -6.73 -21.60
CA TYR A 231 16.64 -6.51 -21.06
C TYR A 231 16.74 -6.75 -19.55
N GLU A 232 17.90 -7.25 -19.12
CA GLU A 232 18.23 -7.43 -17.71
C GLU A 232 18.81 -6.15 -17.11
N SER A 233 18.28 -5.76 -15.96
CA SER A 233 18.76 -4.64 -15.14
C SER A 233 19.28 -5.14 -13.79
N ASN A 234 19.95 -4.27 -13.03
CA ASN A 234 20.40 -4.58 -11.66
C ASN A 234 19.27 -4.89 -10.65
N TYR A 235 17.99 -4.84 -11.06
CA TYR A 235 16.82 -4.99 -10.20
C TYR A 235 15.77 -6.00 -10.71
N GLY A 236 15.95 -6.56 -11.91
CA GLY A 236 14.93 -7.36 -12.60
C GLY A 236 14.98 -7.22 -14.13
N ILE A 237 14.06 -7.92 -14.81
CA ILE A 237 13.93 -7.88 -16.28
C ILE A 237 12.89 -6.83 -16.67
N GLU A 238 13.22 -5.96 -17.63
CA GLU A 238 12.25 -5.05 -18.26
C GLU A 238 11.89 -5.54 -19.66
N ILE A 239 10.60 -5.60 -19.93
CA ILE A 239 10.00 -5.91 -21.23
C ILE A 239 9.33 -4.61 -21.71
N PRO A 240 9.97 -3.83 -22.61
CA PRO A 240 9.38 -2.62 -23.16
C PRO A 240 8.25 -2.95 -24.16
N SER A 241 7.36 -2.00 -24.40
CA SER A 241 6.32 -2.11 -25.43
C SER A 241 5.82 -0.73 -25.86
N VAL A 242 4.85 -0.69 -26.78
CA VAL A 242 4.16 0.55 -27.18
C VAL A 242 3.05 0.83 -26.17
N GLY A 243 3.15 1.95 -25.43
CA GLY A 243 2.16 2.38 -24.43
C GLY A 243 2.29 1.73 -23.04
N TYR A 244 3.21 0.78 -22.84
CA TYR A 244 3.52 0.25 -21.52
C TYR A 244 4.94 -0.34 -21.44
N SER A 245 5.45 -0.58 -20.23
CA SER A 245 6.52 -1.57 -19.97
C SER A 245 6.08 -2.54 -18.87
N LEU A 246 6.62 -3.76 -18.90
CA LEU A 246 6.43 -4.79 -17.88
C LEU A 246 7.78 -5.08 -17.22
N PHE A 247 7.87 -4.83 -15.92
CA PHE A 247 9.05 -5.10 -15.11
C PHE A 247 8.82 -6.33 -14.22
N LEU A 248 9.78 -7.26 -14.18
CA LEU A 248 9.70 -8.55 -13.49
C LEU A 248 10.86 -8.71 -12.50
N LEU A 249 10.55 -8.87 -11.21
CA LEU A 249 11.56 -9.04 -10.15
C LEU A 249 11.63 -10.49 -9.65
N PHE A 250 12.85 -10.99 -9.55
CA PHE A 250 13.17 -12.37 -9.21
C PHE A 250 14.04 -12.42 -7.94
N ASP A 251 13.81 -13.40 -7.07
CA ASP A 251 14.55 -13.51 -5.81
C ASP A 251 15.92 -14.18 -6.01
N ASP A 252 16.95 -13.35 -6.16
CA ASP A 252 18.36 -13.76 -6.28
C ASP A 252 18.88 -14.60 -5.10
N TYR A 253 18.23 -14.57 -3.93
CA TYR A 253 18.65 -15.34 -2.75
C TYR A 253 18.09 -16.78 -2.76
N ASN A 254 17.01 -17.04 -3.49
CA ASN A 254 16.35 -18.34 -3.54
C ASN A 254 16.74 -19.17 -4.77
N LYS A 255 16.83 -20.50 -4.58
CA LYS A 255 17.30 -21.41 -5.63
C LYS A 255 16.35 -21.38 -6.85
N GLY A 256 16.92 -21.04 -8.00
CA GLY A 256 16.20 -20.97 -9.27
C GLY A 256 15.64 -19.59 -9.59
N LYS A 257 15.89 -18.57 -8.75
CA LYS A 257 15.41 -17.19 -8.90
C LYS A 257 13.90 -17.14 -9.20
N PRO A 258 13.02 -17.42 -8.21
CA PRO A 258 11.57 -17.37 -8.42
C PRO A 258 11.08 -15.94 -8.66
N LEU A 259 10.13 -15.77 -9.59
CA LEU A 259 9.41 -14.51 -9.79
C LEU A 259 8.54 -14.19 -8.57
N TYR A 260 8.72 -13.02 -7.96
CA TYR A 260 7.95 -12.61 -6.77
C TYR A 260 7.13 -11.33 -6.98
N GLU A 261 7.50 -10.47 -7.93
CA GLU A 261 6.80 -9.22 -8.23
C GLU A 261 6.80 -8.92 -9.73
N ALA A 262 5.69 -8.37 -10.23
CA ALA A 262 5.56 -7.84 -11.57
C ALA A 262 4.87 -6.46 -11.54
N VAL A 263 5.43 -5.50 -12.27
CA VAL A 263 4.91 -4.13 -12.37
C VAL A 263 4.70 -3.77 -13.82
N ILE A 264 3.44 -3.51 -14.21
CA ILE A 264 3.11 -2.92 -15.51
C ILE A 264 3.08 -1.40 -15.32
N SER A 265 3.88 -0.64 -16.07
CA SER A 265 3.79 0.82 -16.15
C SER A 265 3.14 1.22 -17.48
N VAL A 266 2.18 2.16 -17.47
CA VAL A 266 1.42 2.61 -18.65
C VAL A 266 1.74 4.07 -18.99
N TYR A 267 1.77 4.42 -20.28
CA TYR A 267 2.27 5.69 -20.82
C TYR A 267 1.34 6.35 -21.86
#